data_AF-A0A447TZ72-F1
#
_entry.id   AF-A0A447TZ72-F1
#
_cell.length_a   1.000
_cell.length_b   1.000
_cell.length_c   1.000
_cell.angle_alpha   90.00
_cell.angle_beta   90.00
_cell.angle_gamma   90.00
#
_symmetry.space_group_name_H-M   'P 1'
#
loop_
_entity.id
_entity.type
_entity.pdbx_description
1 polymer ?
#
loop_
_entity_poly.entity_id
_entity_poly.type
_entity_poly.pdbx_seq_one_letter_code
_entity_poly.pdbx_strand_id
1 'polypeptide(L)'
;MIARSVNSMGLGMMGGGSLDDALGELETGSADAVVVLENDLHRHASATRVNAALAKAPLVMVVDHQRTAIMENAHLVLSAASFAESDGTVINNEGRAQRFFQVYDPAYYDNKTIMLESWRWLHSLQQHRRKPRSGLDSA
;
A
#
# COMPACT_ATOMS: atom_id res chain seq x y z
N MET A 1 -21.23 -4.07 -14.37
CA MET A 1 -20.33 -3.04 -13.84
C MET A 1 -18.90 -3.52 -14.12
N ILE A 2 -18.09 -2.78 -14.87
CA ILE A 2 -16.70 -3.16 -15.15
C ILE A 2 -15.83 -2.48 -14.08
N ALA A 3 -15.16 -3.26 -13.25
CA ALA A 3 -14.15 -2.76 -12.33
C ALA A 3 -13.02 -2.07 -13.14
N ARG A 4 -12.72 -0.81 -12.81
CA ARG A 4 -11.77 0.01 -13.59
C ARG A 4 -10.30 -0.29 -13.26
N SER A 5 -10.03 -0.94 -12.14
CA SER A 5 -8.67 -1.21 -11.66
C SER A 5 -8.50 -2.70 -11.34
N VAL A 6 -7.27 -3.18 -11.50
CA VAL A 6 -6.87 -4.50 -11.02
C VAL A 6 -7.12 -4.59 -9.50
N ASN A 7 -7.46 -5.77 -9.00
CA ASN A 7 -7.79 -6.05 -7.59
C ASN A 7 -9.07 -5.40 -7.03
N SER A 8 -9.80 -4.54 -7.77
CA SER A 8 -11.04 -3.95 -7.24
C SER A 8 -12.11 -5.01 -6.92
N MET A 9 -12.28 -6.03 -7.78
CA MET A 9 -13.18 -7.15 -7.50
C MET A 9 -12.70 -7.96 -6.29
N GLY A 10 -11.39 -8.22 -6.20
CA GLY A 10 -10.79 -8.93 -5.07
C GLY A 10 -11.00 -8.21 -3.74
N LEU A 11 -10.85 -6.88 -3.71
CA LEU A 11 -11.12 -6.08 -2.51
C LEU A 11 -12.57 -6.21 -2.05
N GLY A 12 -13.52 -6.16 -2.98
CA GLY A 12 -14.93 -6.40 -2.68
C GLY A 12 -15.21 -7.80 -2.13
N MET A 13 -14.56 -8.83 -2.69
CA MET A 13 -14.69 -10.22 -2.21
C MET A 13 -14.12 -10.42 -0.80
N MET A 14 -13.09 -9.67 -0.43
CA MET A 14 -12.51 -9.70 0.92
C MET A 14 -13.33 -8.93 1.96
N GLY A 15 -14.40 -8.24 1.55
CA GLY A 15 -15.19 -7.39 2.45
C GLY A 15 -14.49 -6.08 2.82
N GLY A 16 -13.63 -5.57 1.94
CA GLY A 16 -13.01 -4.26 2.14
C GLY A 16 -14.03 -3.13 2.19
N GLY A 17 -13.77 -2.14 3.04
CA GLY A 17 -14.60 -0.92 3.15
C GLY A 17 -14.44 0.02 1.96
N SER A 18 -15.25 1.08 1.92
CA SER A 18 -15.14 2.10 0.88
C SER A 18 -14.01 3.10 1.17
N LEU A 19 -13.56 3.80 0.13
CA LEU A 19 -12.62 4.92 0.30
C LEU A 19 -13.26 6.03 1.16
N ASP A 20 -14.56 6.25 1.04
CA ASP A 20 -15.26 7.28 1.81
C ASP A 20 -15.26 6.97 3.31
N ASP A 21 -15.44 5.71 3.70
CA ASP A 21 -15.37 5.26 5.09
C ASP A 21 -13.95 5.48 5.65
N ALA A 22 -12.93 5.05 4.90
CA ALA A 22 -11.54 5.20 5.30
C ALA A 22 -11.13 6.67 5.45
N LEU A 23 -11.54 7.55 4.52
CA LEU A 23 -11.32 8.99 4.66
C LEU A 23 -12.07 9.56 5.87
N GLY A 24 -13.29 9.09 6.13
CA GLY A 24 -14.08 9.46 7.31
C GLY A 24 -13.36 9.11 8.62
N GLU A 25 -12.79 7.91 8.74
CA GLU A 25 -12.03 7.49 9.93
C GLU A 25 -10.81 8.39 10.19
N LEU A 26 -10.10 8.80 9.13
CA LEU A 26 -8.98 9.74 9.25
C LEU A 26 -9.48 11.14 9.64
N GLU A 27 -10.59 11.58 9.06
CA GLU A 27 -11.20 12.88 9.37
C GLU A 27 -11.66 12.98 10.83
N THR A 28 -12.13 11.89 11.42
CA THR A 28 -12.57 11.82 12.83
C THR A 28 -11.43 11.50 13.80
N GLY A 29 -10.23 11.17 13.30
CA GLY A 29 -9.10 10.78 14.14
C GLY A 29 -9.25 9.38 14.75
N SER A 30 -10.04 8.51 14.13
CA SER A 30 -10.28 7.14 14.59
C SER A 30 -9.17 6.16 14.20
N ALA A 31 -8.23 6.59 13.34
CA ALA A 31 -7.11 5.79 12.86
C ALA A 31 -5.76 6.44 13.18
N ASP A 32 -4.85 5.64 13.75
CA ASP A 32 -3.50 6.09 14.12
C ASP A 32 -2.52 6.11 12.94
N ALA A 33 -2.85 5.41 11.85
CA ALA A 33 -2.00 5.32 10.66
C ALA A 33 -2.82 4.99 9.41
N VAL A 34 -2.34 5.47 8.26
CA VAL A 34 -2.83 5.10 6.93
C VAL A 34 -1.70 4.56 6.07
N VAL A 35 -1.98 3.48 5.35
CA VAL A 35 -1.10 2.91 4.33
C VAL A 35 -1.79 3.03 2.97
N VAL A 36 -1.20 3.81 2.07
CA VAL A 36 -1.62 3.90 0.67
C VAL A 36 -0.76 2.94 -0.14
N LEU A 37 -1.40 1.96 -0.77
CA LEU A 37 -0.74 0.87 -1.49
C LEU A 37 -0.98 1.00 -3.00
N GLU A 38 0.06 1.35 -3.75
CA GLU A 38 0.10 1.37 -5.23
C GLU A 38 -1.13 2.05 -5.86
N ASN A 39 -1.54 3.19 -5.30
CA ASN A 39 -2.76 3.86 -5.68
C ASN A 39 -2.67 5.38 -5.50
N ASP A 40 -3.30 6.12 -6.40
CA ASP A 40 -3.42 7.57 -6.36
C ASP A 40 -4.86 7.95 -5.98
N LEU A 41 -5.09 8.24 -4.69
CA LEU A 41 -6.42 8.53 -4.15
C LEU A 41 -7.07 9.77 -4.81
N HIS A 42 -6.28 10.68 -5.38
CA HIS A 42 -6.78 11.85 -6.10
C HIS A 42 -7.58 11.49 -7.36
N ARG A 43 -7.45 10.26 -7.87
CA ARG A 43 -8.26 9.74 -8.98
C ARG A 43 -9.66 9.31 -8.55
N HIS A 44 -9.86 9.13 -7.25
CA HIS A 44 -11.06 8.53 -6.68
C HIS A 44 -11.85 9.50 -5.80
N ALA A 45 -11.21 10.54 -5.24
CA ALA A 45 -11.84 11.57 -4.42
C ALA A 45 -11.21 12.94 -4.68
N SER A 46 -11.90 14.02 -4.27
CA SER A 46 -11.39 15.38 -4.45
C SER A 46 -10.06 15.57 -3.70
N ALA A 47 -9.10 16.24 -4.34
CA ALA A 47 -7.78 16.44 -3.74
C ALA A 47 -7.83 17.22 -2.42
N THR A 48 -8.73 18.19 -2.30
CA THR A 48 -8.95 18.93 -1.05
C THR A 48 -9.31 18.00 0.10
N ARG A 49 -10.23 17.06 -0.10
CA ARG A 49 -10.65 16.11 0.94
C ARG A 49 -9.54 15.13 1.28
N VAL A 50 -8.90 14.54 0.27
CA VAL A 50 -7.79 13.58 0.47
C VAL A 50 -6.67 14.22 1.28
N ASN A 51 -6.19 15.41 0.88
CA ASN A 51 -5.13 16.11 1.60
C ASN A 51 -5.54 16.48 3.03
N ALA A 52 -6.77 16.94 3.24
CA ALA A 52 -7.28 17.27 4.58
C ALA A 52 -7.37 16.04 5.50
N ALA A 53 -7.77 14.88 4.96
CA ALA A 53 -7.81 13.63 5.71
C ALA A 53 -6.40 13.12 6.04
N LEU A 54 -5.49 13.10 5.05
CA LEU A 54 -4.10 12.66 5.25
C LEU A 54 -3.35 13.54 6.25
N ALA A 55 -3.60 14.86 6.26
CA ALA A 55 -2.98 15.79 7.20
C ALA A 55 -3.37 15.55 8.67
N LYS A 56 -4.47 14.84 8.93
CA LYS A 56 -4.90 14.46 10.29
C LYS A 56 -4.29 13.14 10.76
N ALA A 57 -3.82 12.31 9.84
CA ALA A 57 -3.29 11.00 10.17
C ALA A 57 -1.93 11.13 10.90
N PRO A 58 -1.76 10.52 12.09
CA PRO A 58 -0.47 10.56 12.79
C PRO A 58 0.68 9.93 12.00
N LEU A 59 0.37 8.96 11.14
CA LEU A 59 1.33 8.34 10.23
C LEU A 59 0.69 8.12 8.85
N VAL A 60 1.38 8.57 7.81
CA VAL A 60 1.02 8.35 6.41
C VAL A 60 2.17 7.60 5.75
N MET A 61 1.94 6.35 5.40
CA MET A 61 2.88 5.52 4.65
C MET A 61 2.37 5.34 3.23
N VAL A 62 3.24 5.56 2.25
CA VAL A 62 2.95 5.30 0.83
C VAL A 62 3.89 4.21 0.35
N VAL A 63 3.34 3.15 -0.22
CA VAL A 63 4.08 2.05 -0.83
C VAL A 63 3.73 2.04 -2.31
N ASP A 64 4.62 2.51 -3.16
CA ASP A 64 4.31 2.71 -4.59
C ASP A 64 5.56 2.59 -5.46
N HIS A 65 5.36 2.23 -6.73
CA HIS A 65 6.37 2.22 -7.78
C HIS A 65 6.29 3.49 -8.64
N GLN A 66 5.19 4.25 -8.59
CA GLN A 66 5.03 5.53 -9.30
C GLN A 66 5.08 6.71 -8.34
N ARG A 67 5.81 7.78 -8.71
CA ARG A 67 5.76 9.04 -7.96
C ARG A 67 4.46 9.79 -8.28
N THR A 68 3.62 9.99 -7.28
CA THR A 68 2.35 10.73 -7.38
C THR A 68 2.26 11.82 -6.31
N ALA A 69 1.31 12.74 -6.46
CA ALA A 69 1.13 13.87 -5.53
C ALA A 69 0.82 13.43 -4.09
N ILE A 70 0.36 12.19 -3.87
CA ILE A 70 0.07 11.68 -2.53
C ILE A 70 1.33 11.58 -1.65
N MET A 71 2.49 11.40 -2.28
CA MET A 71 3.78 11.33 -1.58
C MET A 71 4.16 12.64 -0.91
N GLU A 72 3.61 13.79 -1.32
CA GLU A 72 3.82 15.07 -0.67
C GLU A 72 3.23 15.10 0.75
N ASN A 73 2.22 14.26 1.03
CA ASN A 73 1.61 14.11 2.34
C ASN A 73 2.18 12.91 3.13
N ALA A 74 3.16 12.19 2.56
CA ALA A 74 3.68 10.98 3.16
C ALA A 74 4.76 11.28 4.20
N HIS A 75 4.66 10.61 5.35
CA HIS A 75 5.73 10.59 6.36
C HIS A 75 6.80 9.56 6.00
N LEU A 76 6.40 8.47 5.33
CA LEU A 76 7.29 7.43 4.84
C LEU A 76 6.87 7.01 3.44
N VAL A 77 7.84 6.92 2.53
CA VAL A 77 7.64 6.36 1.19
C VAL A 77 8.53 5.11 1.06
N LEU A 78 7.91 3.98 0.73
CA LEU A 78 8.60 2.73 0.41
C LEU A 78 8.46 2.45 -1.08
N SER A 79 9.59 2.31 -1.78
CA SER A 79 9.58 1.94 -3.19
C SER A 79 9.09 0.51 -3.36
N ALA A 80 7.99 0.34 -4.09
CA ALA A 80 7.49 -0.95 -4.52
C ALA A 80 8.11 -1.32 -5.87
N ALA A 81 8.36 -2.62 -6.09
CA ALA A 81 8.65 -3.14 -7.41
C ALA A 81 7.39 -3.05 -8.29
N SER A 82 7.56 -2.66 -9.56
CA SER A 82 6.46 -2.68 -10.53
C SER A 82 6.09 -4.11 -10.91
N PHE A 83 4.98 -4.27 -11.65
CA PHE A 83 4.56 -5.57 -12.20
C PHE A 83 5.66 -6.30 -13.00
N ALA A 84 6.47 -5.55 -13.76
CA ALA A 84 7.56 -6.15 -14.56
C ALA A 84 8.75 -6.58 -13.69
N GLU A 85 8.91 -5.94 -12.54
CA GLU A 85 10.00 -6.13 -11.57
C GLU A 85 9.66 -7.11 -10.45
N SER A 86 8.44 -7.64 -10.47
CA SER A 86 7.93 -8.49 -9.40
C SER A 86 7.19 -9.68 -9.97
N ASP A 87 6.90 -10.63 -9.08
CA ASP A 87 5.90 -11.64 -9.32
C ASP A 87 4.81 -11.53 -8.25
N GLY A 88 3.59 -11.88 -8.63
CA GLY A 88 2.46 -11.82 -7.71
C GLY A 88 1.23 -12.48 -8.29
N THR A 89 0.13 -12.37 -7.54
CA THR A 89 -1.19 -12.81 -7.99
C THR A 89 -2.12 -11.62 -7.88
N VAL A 90 -2.87 -11.36 -8.95
CA VAL A 90 -3.88 -10.30 -9.00
C VAL A 90 -5.26 -10.89 -9.24
N ILE A 91 -6.30 -10.17 -8.83
CA ILE A 91 -7.70 -10.48 -9.17
C ILE A 91 -8.15 -9.56 -10.30
N ASN A 92 -8.61 -10.14 -11.41
CA ASN A 92 -9.06 -9.37 -12.56
C ASN A 92 -10.52 -8.88 -12.41
N ASN A 93 -11.00 -8.19 -13.45
CA ASN A 93 -12.36 -7.66 -13.53
C ASN A 93 -13.46 -8.74 -13.50
N GLU A 94 -13.13 -9.99 -13.84
CA GLU A 94 -14.03 -11.14 -13.77
C GLU A 94 -13.90 -11.92 -12.45
N GLY A 95 -13.12 -11.40 -11.49
CA GLY A 95 -12.91 -12.04 -10.19
C GLY A 95 -11.96 -13.24 -10.21
N ARG A 96 -11.22 -13.45 -11.31
CA ARG A 96 -10.26 -14.56 -11.43
C ARG A 96 -8.88 -14.16 -10.93
N ALA A 97 -8.27 -15.07 -10.16
CA ALA A 97 -6.87 -14.98 -9.80
C ALA A 97 -5.97 -15.24 -11.01
N GLN A 98 -5.02 -14.34 -11.25
CA GLN A 98 -4.05 -14.43 -12.33
C GLN A 98 -2.64 -14.26 -11.77
N ARG A 99 -1.78 -15.24 -12.03
CA ARG A 99 -0.37 -15.20 -11.67
C ARG A 99 0.39 -14.40 -12.72
N PHE A 100 1.30 -13.56 -12.26
CA PHE A 100 2.31 -12.94 -13.12
C PHE A 100 3.71 -13.23 -12.60
N PHE A 101 4.68 -13.09 -13.48
CA PHE A 101 6.07 -13.44 -13.24
C PHE A 101 6.98 -12.26 -13.55
N GLN A 102 8.03 -12.12 -12.74
CA GLN A 102 9.07 -11.13 -12.93
C GLN A 102 9.76 -11.33 -14.28
N VAL A 103 9.92 -10.23 -15.02
CA VAL A 103 10.63 -10.20 -16.31
C VAL A 103 11.87 -9.30 -16.28
N TYR A 104 12.01 -8.47 -15.24
CA TYR A 104 13.14 -7.58 -15.05
C TYR A 104 13.61 -7.61 -13.59
N ASP A 105 14.92 -7.71 -13.37
CA ASP A 105 15.52 -7.64 -12.04
C ASP A 105 16.43 -6.41 -11.93
N PRO A 106 16.01 -5.35 -11.20
CA PRO A 106 16.83 -4.16 -10.99
C PRO A 106 18.15 -4.44 -10.27
N ALA A 107 18.18 -5.45 -9.38
CA ALA A 107 19.37 -5.79 -8.62
C ALA A 107 20.46 -6.47 -9.49
N TYR A 108 20.12 -6.90 -10.70
CA TYR A 108 21.09 -7.42 -11.66
C TYR A 108 22.15 -6.39 -12.05
N TYR A 109 21.76 -5.10 -12.16
CA TYR A 109 22.67 -4.01 -12.55
C TYR A 109 23.25 -3.24 -11.35
N ASP A 110 22.47 -3.10 -10.28
CA ASP A 110 22.92 -2.45 -9.05
C ASP A 110 22.38 -3.19 -7.81
N ASN A 111 23.29 -3.91 -7.14
CA ASN A 111 22.99 -4.68 -5.95
C ASN A 111 22.64 -3.84 -4.71
N LYS A 112 22.80 -2.51 -4.78
CA LYS A 112 22.35 -1.58 -3.73
C LYS A 112 20.89 -1.16 -3.90
N THR A 113 20.26 -1.51 -5.01
CA THR A 113 18.84 -1.23 -5.26
C THR A 113 17.98 -2.06 -4.31
N ILE A 114 17.40 -1.40 -3.31
CA ILE A 114 16.42 -2.03 -2.41
C ILE A 114 15.03 -1.70 -2.95
N MET A 115 14.49 -2.61 -3.75
CA MET A 115 13.12 -2.54 -4.24
C MET A 115 12.46 -3.89 -3.99
N LEU A 116 11.38 -3.89 -3.22
CA LEU A 116 10.64 -5.10 -2.85
C LEU A 116 9.22 -5.00 -3.39
N GLU A 117 8.60 -6.14 -3.62
CA GLU A 117 7.17 -6.20 -3.86
C GLU A 117 6.42 -5.60 -2.67
N SER A 118 5.33 -4.89 -2.94
CA SER A 118 4.54 -4.22 -1.91
C SER A 118 4.06 -5.18 -0.79
N TRP A 119 3.69 -6.40 -1.15
CA TRP A 119 3.32 -7.44 -0.18
C TRP A 119 4.49 -7.89 0.71
N ARG A 120 5.75 -7.84 0.23
CA ARG A 120 6.92 -8.16 1.04
C ARG A 120 7.21 -7.07 2.07
N TRP A 121 7.00 -5.80 1.73
CA TRP A 121 7.04 -4.70 2.71
C TRP A 121 6.03 -4.91 3.82
N LEU A 122 4.76 -5.18 3.46
CA LEU A 122 3.69 -5.43 4.43
C LEU A 122 3.95 -6.68 5.27
N HIS A 123 4.46 -7.75 4.66
CA HIS A 123 4.86 -8.95 5.37
C HIS A 123 5.99 -8.67 6.37
N SER A 124 7.01 -7.89 5.99
CA SER A 124 8.10 -7.50 6.90
C SER A 124 7.56 -6.73 8.11
N LEU A 125 6.66 -5.75 7.90
CA LEU A 125 5.99 -5.03 8.98
C LEU A 125 5.21 -5.97 9.91
N GLN A 126 4.48 -6.94 9.34
CA GLN A 126 3.74 -7.94 10.11
C GLN A 126 4.68 -8.82 10.95
N GLN A 127 5.81 -9.27 10.40
CA GLN A 127 6.77 -10.11 11.13
C GLN A 127 7.42 -9.37 12.29
N HIS A 128 7.71 -8.08 12.12
CA HIS A 128 8.30 -7.25 13.19
C HIS A 128 7.29 -6.98 14.33
N ARG A 129 5.99 -6.93 14.03
CA ARG A 129 4.94 -6.87 15.07
C ARG A 129 4.82 -8.16 15.88
N ARG A 130 5.17 -9.32 15.31
CA ARG A 130 5.00 -10.64 15.96
C ARG A 130 6.16 -11.02 16.88
N LYS A 131 7.30 -10.32 16.83
CA LYS A 131 8.40 -10.55 17.77
C LYS A 131 8.05 -9.89 19.11
N PRO A 132 7.76 -10.62 20.20
CA PRO A 132 7.65 -9.97 21.50
C PRO A 132 8.98 -9.29 21.80
N ARG A 133 8.95 -8.10 22.43
CA ARG A 133 10.15 -7.51 23.03
C ARG A 133 10.70 -8.53 24.02
N SER A 134 11.68 -9.34 23.59
CA SER A 134 12.40 -10.24 24.47
C SER A 134 13.10 -9.36 25.52
N GLY A 135 12.77 -9.60 26.78
CA GLY A 135 13.06 -8.73 27.90
C GLY A 135 14.53 -8.34 28.03
N LEU A 136 14.72 -7.06 28.33
CA LEU A 136 15.84 -6.55 29.11
C LEU A 136 15.20 -5.66 30.18
N ASP A 137 14.55 -6.33 31.13
CA ASP A 137 14.30 -5.83 32.47
C ASP A 137 14.52 -7.04 33.41
N SER A 138 15.76 -7.24 33.82
CA SER A 138 16.10 -7.89 35.10
C SER A 138 17.61 -7.77 35.39
N ALA A 139 17.87 -7.24 36.59
CA ALA A 139 19.13 -7.02 37.31
C ALA A 139 19.90 -5.74 36.96
#